data_AF-A0A7X8DI53-F1
#
_entry.id   AF-A0A7X8DI53-F1
#
_cell.length_a   1.000
_cell.length_b   1.000
_cell.length_c   1.000
_cell.angle_alpha   90.00
_cell.angle_beta   90.00
_cell.angle_gamma   90.00
#
_symmetry.space_group_name_H-M   'P 1'
#
loop_
_entity.id
_entity.type
_entity.pdbx_description
1 polymer ?
#
loop_
_entity_poly.entity_id
_entity_poly.type
_entity_poly.pdbx_seq_one_letter_code
_entity_poly.pdbx_strand_id
1 'polypeptide(L)'
;YKMAVRLGIIQAGENLDPDQPVNREILARLTIHTMNLYRVAVLGDIYKLDFPDAGDITEHLRGHMALSVGLGLIEPMAGQLKPKAVVTRGEAAQSLVRMLQSKQHQ
;
A
#
# COMPACT_ATOMS: atom_id res chain seq x y z
N TYR A 1 11.65 -11.37 8.49
CA TYR A 1 10.53 -11.37 9.46
C TYR A 1 10.75 -10.43 10.66
N LYS A 2 11.67 -10.71 11.59
CA LYS A 2 11.80 -9.98 12.88
C LYS A 2 11.99 -8.46 12.74
N MET A 3 12.74 -7.99 11.73
CA MET A 3 12.93 -6.56 11.50
C MET A 3 11.64 -5.85 11.03
N ALA A 4 10.90 -6.46 10.11
CA ALA A 4 9.65 -5.88 9.60
C ALA A 4 8.56 -5.80 10.69
N VAL A 5 8.51 -6.80 11.60
CA VAL A 5 7.66 -6.74 12.80
C VAL A 5 8.09 -5.61 13.72
N ARG A 6 9.40 -5.45 13.97
CA ARG A 6 9.94 -4.36 14.81
C ARG A 6 9.61 -2.97 14.24
N LEU A 7 9.63 -2.83 12.92
CA LEU A 7 9.33 -1.58 12.22
C LEU A 7 7.82 -1.33 12.06
N GLY A 8 6.95 -2.23 12.56
CA GLY A 8 5.50 -2.11 12.41
C GLY A 8 4.98 -2.33 10.99
N ILE A 9 5.84 -2.80 10.08
CA ILE A 9 5.48 -3.06 8.67
C ILE A 9 4.53 -4.25 8.57
N ILE A 10 4.73 -5.26 9.43
CA ILE A 10 3.96 -6.51 9.52
C ILE A 10 3.54 -6.69 10.98
N GLN A 11 2.33 -7.21 11.23
CA GLN A 11 1.89 -7.47 12.61
C GLN A 11 2.55 -8.73 13.19
N ALA A 12 2.78 -8.73 14.51
CA ALA A 12 3.29 -9.92 15.18
C ALA A 12 2.24 -11.04 15.12
N GLY A 13 2.62 -12.22 14.61
CA GLY A 13 1.71 -13.35 14.43
C GLY A 13 0.94 -13.34 13.11
N GLU A 14 1.11 -12.30 12.28
CA GLU A 14 0.65 -12.33 10.89
C GLU A 14 1.38 -13.46 10.14
N ASN A 15 0.65 -14.30 9.41
CA ASN A 15 1.24 -15.34 8.57
C ASN A 15 1.29 -14.84 7.14
N LEU A 16 2.44 -14.31 6.75
CA LEU A 16 2.72 -13.94 5.37
C LEU A 16 3.51 -15.08 4.74
N ASP A 17 2.89 -15.70 3.73
CA ASP A 17 3.59 -16.61 2.84
C ASP A 17 4.62 -15.80 2.03
N PRO A 18 5.94 -16.02 2.22
CA PRO A 18 6.98 -15.28 1.53
C PRO A 18 7.01 -15.56 0.02
N ASP A 19 6.41 -16.67 -0.42
CA ASP A 19 6.35 -17.07 -1.83
C ASP A 19 5.08 -16.53 -2.52
N GLN A 20 4.13 -15.97 -1.74
CA GLN A 20 2.92 -15.38 -2.29
C GLN A 20 3.25 -14.08 -3.06
N PRO A 21 2.78 -13.93 -4.31
CA PRO A 21 2.96 -12.69 -5.05
C PRO A 21 2.32 -11.51 -4.34
N VAL A 22 3.03 -10.38 -4.32
CA VAL A 22 2.51 -9.11 -3.80
C VAL A 22 1.60 -8.49 -4.85
N ASN A 23 0.35 -8.21 -4.46
CA ASN A 23 -0.56 -7.40 -5.27
C ASN A 23 -0.50 -5.92 -4.88
N ARG A 24 -1.17 -5.06 -5.65
CA ARG A 24 -1.10 -3.60 -5.49
C ARG A 24 -1.65 -3.10 -4.15
N GLU A 25 -2.72 -3.70 -3.61
CA GLU A 25 -3.23 -3.32 -2.28
C GLU A 25 -2.31 -3.75 -1.13
N ILE A 26 -1.58 -4.86 -1.27
CA ILE A 26 -0.56 -5.25 -0.29
C ILE A 26 0.67 -4.32 -0.39
N LEU A 27 1.09 -3.92 -1.60
CA LEU A 27 2.13 -2.90 -1.76
C LEU A 27 1.72 -1.57 -1.10
N ALA A 28 0.45 -1.17 -1.26
CA ALA A 28 -0.09 0.02 -0.60
C ALA A 28 0.06 -0.09 0.92
N ARG A 29 -0.38 -1.21 1.49
CA ARG A 29 -0.25 -1.49 2.92
C ARG A 29 1.19 -1.37 3.42
N LEU A 30 2.12 -2.04 2.75
CA LEU A 30 3.53 -2.09 3.15
C LEU A 30 4.19 -0.71 3.11
N THR A 31 3.94 0.07 2.07
CA THR A 31 4.51 1.43 1.94
C THR A 31 3.96 2.37 3.00
N ILE A 32 2.65 2.37 3.22
CA ILE A 32 1.98 3.19 4.24
C ILE A 32 2.41 2.83 5.66
N HIS A 33 2.57 1.54 5.97
CA HIS A 33 3.10 1.12 7.27
C HIS A 33 4.55 1.57 7.45
N THR A 34 5.38 1.45 6.40
CA THR A 34 6.77 1.91 6.43
C THR A 34 6.87 3.42 6.67
N MET A 35 5.88 4.19 6.21
CA MET A 35 5.74 5.62 6.47
C MET A 35 5.11 5.96 7.83
N ASN A 36 4.77 4.96 8.66
CA ASN A 36 4.11 5.11 9.95
C ASN A 36 2.73 5.79 9.86
N LEU A 37 2.04 5.63 8.73
CA LEU A 37 0.72 6.20 8.46
C LEU A 37 -0.43 5.22 8.73
N TYR A 38 -0.13 4.06 9.34
CA TYR A 38 -1.12 3.02 9.64
C TYR A 38 -2.37 3.56 10.38
N ARG A 39 -2.17 4.39 11.41
CA ARG A 39 -3.28 4.87 12.27
C ARG A 39 -4.31 5.71 11.51
N VAL A 40 -3.89 6.40 10.47
CA VAL A 40 -4.81 7.16 9.61
C VAL A 40 -5.35 6.28 8.48
N ALA A 41 -4.54 5.36 7.94
CA ALA A 41 -4.94 4.45 6.88
C ALA A 41 -6.08 3.51 7.26
N VAL A 42 -6.18 3.11 8.53
CA VAL A 42 -7.28 2.25 9.02
C VAL A 42 -8.63 2.95 9.07
N LEU A 43 -8.69 4.29 8.94
CA LEU A 43 -9.93 5.05 8.90
C LEU A 43 -10.59 4.96 7.51
N GLY A 44 -10.77 3.75 6.98
CA GLY A 44 -11.14 3.49 5.58
C GLY A 44 -12.35 4.29 5.09
N ASP A 45 -13.36 4.49 5.95
CA ASP A 45 -14.62 5.16 5.62
C ASP A 45 -14.49 6.64 5.27
N ILE A 46 -13.41 7.31 5.73
CA ILE A 46 -13.20 8.74 5.43
C ILE A 46 -12.63 8.95 4.03
N TYR A 47 -12.14 7.89 3.39
CA TYR A 47 -11.45 7.96 2.11
C TYR A 47 -12.41 7.72 0.94
N LYS A 48 -12.53 8.75 0.09
CA LYS A 48 -13.18 8.64 -1.20
C LYS A 48 -12.16 8.23 -2.27
N LEU A 49 -12.39 7.08 -2.90
CA LEU A 49 -11.66 6.63 -4.08
C LEU A 49 -12.60 6.65 -5.28
N ASP A 50 -12.37 7.59 -6.19
CA ASP A 50 -13.18 7.79 -7.40
C ASP A 50 -12.60 7.00 -8.57
N PHE A 51 -12.54 5.68 -8.39
CA PHE A 51 -12.03 4.74 -9.39
C PHE A 51 -13.08 3.67 -9.66
N PRO A 52 -13.24 3.21 -10.92
CA PRO A 52 -14.25 2.22 -11.28
C PRO A 52 -14.14 0.90 -10.51
N ASP A 53 -12.91 0.53 -10.13
CA ASP A 53 -12.56 -0.71 -9.43
C ASP A 53 -12.25 -0.49 -7.94
N ALA A 54 -12.65 0.65 -7.37
CA ALA A 54 -12.47 0.92 -5.94
C ALA A 54 -13.23 -0.09 -5.05
N GLY A 55 -14.28 -0.72 -5.57
CA GLY A 55 -15.03 -1.79 -4.90
C GLY A 55 -14.25 -3.10 -4.75
N ASP A 56 -13.19 -3.31 -5.54
CA ASP A 56 -12.38 -4.54 -5.51
C ASP A 56 -11.30 -4.50 -4.41
N ILE A 57 -11.13 -3.36 -3.75
CA ILE A 57 -10.17 -3.19 -2.67
C ILE A 57 -10.66 -3.94 -1.43
N THR A 58 -9.78 -4.71 -0.80
CA THR A 58 -10.11 -5.31 0.49
C THR A 58 -10.49 -4.22 1.49
N GLU A 59 -11.65 -4.33 2.13
CA GLU A 59 -12.30 -3.26 2.91
C GLU A 59 -11.34 -2.52 3.86
N HIS A 60 -10.60 -3.26 4.69
CA HIS A 60 -9.66 -2.70 5.67
C HIS A 60 -8.38 -2.10 5.05
N LEU A 61 -8.17 -2.23 3.74
CA LEU A 61 -7.06 -1.64 2.98
C LEU A 61 -7.48 -0.41 2.16
N ARG A 62 -8.76 0.00 2.24
CA ARG A 62 -9.28 1.14 1.48
C ARG A 62 -8.49 2.42 1.73
N GLY A 63 -8.23 2.75 2.99
CA GLY A 63 -7.45 3.94 3.34
C GLY A 63 -5.97 3.81 2.99
N HIS A 64 -5.38 2.60 3.07
CA HIS A 64 -4.01 2.37 2.60
C HIS A 64 -3.89 2.65 1.11
N MET A 65 -4.80 2.12 0.28
CA MET A 65 -4.82 2.38 -1.15
C MET A 65 -5.00 3.88 -1.44
N ALA A 66 -5.93 4.53 -0.73
CA ALA A 66 -6.18 5.96 -0.92
C ALA A 66 -4.97 6.83 -0.61
N LEU A 67 -4.28 6.57 0.51
CA LEU A 67 -3.05 7.27 0.86
C LEU A 67 -1.93 6.98 -0.15
N SER A 68 -1.75 5.72 -0.56
CA SER A 68 -0.71 5.38 -1.54
C SER A 68 -0.91 6.08 -2.87
N VAL A 69 -2.16 6.22 -3.33
CA VAL A 69 -2.48 6.97 -4.56
C VAL A 69 -2.29 8.47 -4.34
N GLY A 70 -2.82 9.02 -3.24
CA GLY A 70 -2.72 10.45 -2.93
C GLY A 70 -1.28 10.94 -2.73
N LEU A 71 -0.40 10.07 -2.21
CA LEU A 71 1.04 10.32 -2.06
C LEU A 71 1.85 9.99 -3.33
N GLY A 72 1.20 9.51 -4.40
CA GLY A 72 1.85 9.15 -5.66
C GLY A 72 2.76 7.91 -5.57
N LEU A 73 2.60 7.07 -4.55
CA LEU A 73 3.34 5.82 -4.37
C LEU A 73 2.85 4.73 -5.33
N ILE A 74 1.56 4.74 -5.63
CA ILE A 74 0.91 3.86 -6.60
C ILE A 74 0.16 4.73 -7.59
N GLU A 75 0.50 4.59 -8.88
CA GLU A 75 -0.15 5.35 -9.95
C GLU A 75 -1.24 4.50 -10.61
N PRO A 76 -2.45 5.05 -10.84
CA PRO A 76 -3.51 4.36 -11.58
C PRO A 76 -3.06 3.99 -13.01
N MET A 77 -3.53 2.84 -13.49
CA MET A 77 -3.24 2.35 -14.84
C MET A 77 -4.50 2.41 -15.69
N ALA A 78 -4.52 3.27 -16.70
CA ALA A 78 -5.69 3.50 -17.55
C ALA A 78 -6.97 3.82 -16.74
N GLY A 79 -6.83 4.69 -15.72
CA GLY A 79 -7.94 5.13 -14.87
C GLY A 79 -8.43 4.11 -13.84
N GLN A 80 -7.70 3.02 -13.61
CA GLN A 80 -8.03 1.98 -12.64
C GLN A 80 -6.90 1.77 -11.62
N LEU A 81 -7.25 1.30 -10.42
CA LEU A 81 -6.29 1.02 -9.36
C LEU A 81 -5.66 -0.36 -9.47
N LYS A 82 -6.41 -1.31 -10.02
CA LYS A 82 -6.13 -2.74 -10.15
C LYS A 82 -5.65 -3.37 -8.83
N PRO A 83 -6.42 -3.30 -7.73
CA PRO A 83 -5.94 -3.64 -6.39
C PRO A 83 -5.43 -5.08 -6.27
N LYS A 84 -6.01 -6.01 -7.03
CA LYS A 84 -5.65 -7.43 -7.03
C LYS A 84 -4.54 -7.81 -8.02
N ALA A 85 -4.09 -6.88 -8.88
CA ALA A 85 -3.04 -7.18 -9.85
C ALA A 85 -1.69 -7.39 -9.15
N VAL A 86 -0.95 -8.41 -9.59
CA VAL A 86 0.40 -8.70 -9.12
C VAL A 86 1.34 -7.58 -9.55
N VAL A 87 2.14 -7.10 -8.61
CA VAL A 87 3.10 -6.02 -8.79
C VAL A 87 4.34 -6.55 -9.49
N THR A 88 4.80 -5.85 -10.52
CA THR A 88 6.09 -6.16 -11.14
C THR A 88 7.25 -5.65 -10.28
N ARG A 89 8.44 -6.26 -10.42
CA ARG A 89 9.64 -5.79 -9.70
C ARG A 89 9.96 -4.32 -9.99
N GLY A 90 9.72 -3.87 -11.23
CA GLY A 90 9.94 -2.48 -11.64
C GLY A 90 8.97 -1.52 -10.95
N GLU A 91 7.69 -1.87 -10.89
CA GLU A 91 6.67 -1.11 -10.19
C GLU A 91 6.97 -1.01 -8.68
N ALA A 92 7.30 -2.15 -8.04
CA ALA A 92 7.69 -2.15 -6.63
C ALA A 92 8.89 -1.25 -6.36
N ALA A 93 9.92 -1.31 -7.21
CA ALA A 93 11.10 -0.46 -7.11
C ALA A 93 10.76 1.04 -7.24
N GLN A 94 9.87 1.40 -8.19
CA GLN A 94 9.41 2.78 -8.35
C GLN A 94 8.67 3.28 -7.09
N SER A 95 7.73 2.50 -6.56
CA SER A 95 7.01 2.86 -5.33
C SER A 95 7.96 3.05 -4.15
N LEU A 96 8.98 2.20 -4.01
CA LEU A 96 10.00 2.33 -2.97
C LEU A 96 10.83 3.61 -3.13
N VAL A 97 11.28 3.95 -4.34
CA VAL A 97 12.04 5.18 -4.60
C VAL A 97 11.20 6.41 -4.26
N ARG A 98 9.94 6.45 -4.71
CA ARG A 98 9.02 7.56 -4.43
C ARG A 98 8.74 7.70 -2.93
N MET A 99 8.54 6.57 -2.23
CA MET A 99 8.38 6.56 -0.78
C MET A 99 9.60 7.15 -0.08
N LEU A 100 10.81 6.73 -0.45
CA LEU A 100 12.05 7.24 0.13
C LEU A 100 12.22 8.75 -0.11
N GLN A 101 11.88 9.24 -1.30
CA GLN A 101 11.92 10.67 -1.62
C GLN A 101 10.88 11.47 -0.81
N SER A 102 9.66 10.95 -0.65
CA SER A 102 8.61 11.63 0.13
C SER A 102 8.99 11.82 1.60
N LYS A 103 9.78 10.89 2.18
CA LYS A 103 10.30 11.00 3.55
C LYS A 103 11.40 12.06 3.72
N GLN A 104 12.12 12.42 2.66
CA GLN A 104 13.22 13.40 2.76
C GLN A 104 12.71 14.85 2.88
N HIS A 105 11.43 15.08 2.60
CA HIS A 105 10.79 16.39 2.66
C HIS A 105 9.88 16.58 3.89
N GLN A 106 9.88 15.62 4.82
CA GLN A 106 9.21 15.69 6.14
C GLN A 106 10.25 15.95 7.24
#